data_AF-Q9AJ32-F1
#
_entry.id   AF-Q9AJ32-F1
#
_cell.length_a   1.000
_cell.length_b   1.000
_cell.length_c   1.000
_cell.angle_alpha   90.00
_cell.angle_beta   90.00
_cell.angle_gamma   90.00
#
_symmetry.space_group_name_H-M   'P 1'
#
loop_
_entity.id
_entity.type
_entity.pdbx_description
1 polymer ?
#
loop_
_entity_poly.entity_id
_entity_poly.type
_entity_poly.pdbx_seq_one_letter_code
_entity_poly.pdbx_strand_id
1 'polypeptide(L)' 'MITITELEDEIIKNKEAANIFIEKINDKKNEIHEKMKHPLDKVTYNEAKELLIACDAAIRIIEIMLIRINNK' A
#
# COMPACT_ATOMS: atom_id res chain seq x y z
N MET A 1 5.32 -15.56 -17.13
CA MET A 1 4.23 -15.53 -16.14
C MET A 1 3.05 -14.81 -16.78
N ILE A 2 1.82 -15.30 -16.63
CA ILE A 2 0.62 -14.55 -17.06
C ILE A 2 0.36 -13.48 -15.99
N THR A 3 0.37 -12.23 -16.41
CA THR A 3 -0.11 -11.07 -15.63
C THR A 3 -1.58 -10.84 -15.93
N ILE A 4 -2.29 -10.35 -14.92
CA ILE A 4 -3.71 -10.02 -14.97
C ILE A 4 -3.88 -8.50 -14.98
N THR A 5 -2.91 -7.75 -14.46
CA THR A 5 -2.99 -6.29 -14.31
C THR A 5 -1.69 -5.59 -14.73
N GLU A 6 -1.82 -4.32 -15.12
CA GLU A 6 -0.67 -3.46 -15.46
C GLU A 6 0.27 -3.24 -14.26
N LEU A 7 -0.25 -3.27 -13.03
CA LEU A 7 0.56 -3.20 -11.80
C LEU A 7 1.50 -4.40 -11.70
N GLU A 8 1.00 -5.60 -11.96
CA GLU A 8 1.84 -6.81 -11.99
C GLU A 8 2.90 -6.70 -13.10
N ASP A 9 2.53 -6.21 -14.29
CA ASP A 9 3.48 -5.99 -15.39
C ASP A 9 4.61 -5.02 -15.01
N GLU A 10 4.29 -3.93 -14.33
CA GLU A 10 5.26 -2.93 -13.89
C GLU A 10 6.25 -3.53 -12.87
N ILE A 11 5.74 -4.28 -11.89
CA ILE A 11 6.58 -4.92 -10.85
C ILE A 11 7.49 -6.02 -11.44
N ILE A 12 7.05 -6.73 -12.48
CA ILE A 12 7.89 -7.73 -13.15
C ILE A 12 9.01 -7.08 -13.95
N LYS A 13 8.68 -6.00 -14.68
CA LYS A 13 9.67 -5.26 -15.49
C LYS A 13 10.71 -4.59 -14.60
N ASN A 14 10.30 -4.08 -13.44
CA ASN A 14 11.17 -3.49 -12.46
C ASN A 14 10.78 -3.90 -11.04
N LYS A 15 11.53 -4.82 -10.43
CA LYS A 15 11.28 -5.28 -9.07
C LYS A 15 11.39 -4.17 -8.03
N GLU A 16 12.16 -3.11 -8.31
CA GLU A 16 12.26 -1.94 -7.42
C GLU A 16 10.98 -1.11 -7.40
N ALA A 17 10.13 -1.20 -8.43
CA ALA A 17 8.85 -0.50 -8.48
C ALA A 17 7.94 -0.88 -7.31
N ALA A 18 7.97 -2.14 -6.88
CA ALA A 18 7.21 -2.59 -5.71
C ALA A 18 7.66 -1.87 -4.42
N ASN A 19 8.96 -1.67 -4.22
CA ASN A 19 9.47 -0.92 -3.07
C ASN A 19 9.02 0.54 -3.13
N ILE A 20 9.05 1.16 -4.32
CA ILE A 20 8.56 2.53 -4.52
C ILE A 20 7.05 2.64 -4.18
N PHE A 21 6.25 1.66 -4.59
CA PHE A 21 4.82 1.65 -4.24
C PHE A 21 4.59 1.50 -2.73
N ILE A 22 5.32 0.59 -2.08
CA ILE A 22 5.25 0.40 -0.63
C ILE A 22 5.67 1.68 0.10
N GLU A 23 6.74 2.35 -0.33
CA GLU A 23 7.21 3.62 0.24
C GLU A 23 6.12 4.71 0.14
N LYS A 24 5.52 4.89 -1.04
CA LYS A 24 4.41 5.85 -1.22
C LYS A 24 3.21 5.55 -0.33
N ILE A 25 2.87 4.28 -0.12
CA ILE A 25 1.77 3.90 0.78
C ILE A 25 2.16 4.17 2.24
N ASN A 26 3.40 3.92 2.62
CA ASN A 26 3.92 4.24 3.96
C ASN A 26 3.93 5.75 4.23
N ASP A 27 4.34 6.58 3.25
CA ASP A 27 4.25 8.04 3.36
C ASP A 27 2.80 8.46 3.61
N LYS A 28 1.85 7.88 2.86
CA LYS A 28 0.44 8.17 3.07
C LYS A 28 -0.07 7.75 4.44
N LYS A 29 0.38 6.58 4.91
CA LYS A 29 0.07 6.07 6.25
C LYS A 29 0.60 7.01 7.33
N ASN A 30 1.82 7.51 7.17
CA ASN A 30 2.43 8.49 8.07
C ASN A 30 1.65 9.82 8.09
N GLU A 31 1.25 10.35 6.93
CA GLU A 31 0.40 11.54 6.85
C GLU A 31 -0.92 11.37 7.62
N ILE A 32 -1.57 10.20 7.51
CA ILE A 32 -2.81 9.90 8.23
C ILE A 32 -2.54 9.84 9.75
N HIS A 33 -1.46 9.17 10.17
CA HIS A 33 -1.08 9.12 11.57
C HIS A 33 -0.81 10.52 12.16
N GLU A 34 -0.10 11.39 11.44
CA GLU A 34 0.12 12.78 11.89
C GLU A 34 -1.20 13.54 12.04
N LYS A 35 -2.13 13.40 11.08
CA LYS A 35 -3.46 14.04 11.18
C LYS A 35 -4.26 13.56 12.38
N MET A 36 -4.17 12.27 12.71
CA MET A 36 -4.87 11.67 13.85
C MET A 36 -4.28 12.05 15.22
N LYS A 37 -3.10 12.69 15.29
CA LYS A 37 -2.58 13.25 16.54
C LYS A 37 -3.34 14.49 17.01
N HIS A 38 -4.06 15.14 16.10
CA HIS A 38 -4.90 16.29 16.41
C HIS A 38 -6.34 15.87 16.70
N PRO A 39 -7.12 16.68 17.42
CA PRO A 39 -8.54 16.43 17.62
C PRO A 39 -9.27 16.34 16.28
N LEU A 40 -9.96 15.23 16.05
CA LEU A 40 -10.82 14.98 14.91
C LEU A 40 -12.24 14.71 15.43
N ASP A 41 -13.25 15.06 14.65
CA ASP A 41 -14.59 14.56 14.91
C ASP A 41 -14.66 13.04 14.67
N LYS A 42 -15.72 12.43 15.19
CA LYS A 42 -15.90 10.97 15.16
C LYS A 42 -15.92 10.41 13.72
N VAL A 43 -16.47 11.15 12.77
CA VAL A 43 -16.61 10.68 11.38
C VAL A 43 -15.22 10.66 10.74
N THR A 44 -14.52 11.78 10.77
CA THR A 44 -13.17 11.88 10.18
C THR A 44 -12.17 10.94 10.86
N TYR A 45 -12.30 10.69 12.16
CA TYR A 45 -11.47 9.71 12.86
C TYR A 45 -11.71 8.27 12.38
N ASN A 46 -12.97 7.90 12.12
CA ASN A 46 -13.30 6.57 11.60
C ASN A 46 -12.83 6.40 10.16
N GLU A 47 -13.01 7.40 9.31
CA GLU A 47 -12.48 7.39 7.93
C GLU A 47 -10.96 7.23 7.92
N ALA A 48 -10.25 7.95 8.81
CA ALA A 48 -8.81 7.81 8.94
C ALA A 48 -8.40 6.38 9.34
N LYS A 49 -9.14 5.73 10.25
CA LYS A 49 -8.91 4.31 10.61
C LYS A 49 -9.11 3.38 9.41
N GLU A 50 -10.17 3.55 8.64
CA GLU A 50 -10.44 2.73 7.46
C GLU A 50 -9.33 2.89 6.41
N LEU A 51 -8.85 4.13 6.21
CA LEU A 51 -7.73 4.40 5.31
C LEU A 51 -6.43 3.75 5.78
N LEU A 52 -6.15 3.73 7.08
CA LEU A 52 -4.97 3.02 7.61
C LEU A 52 -5.05 1.52 7.33
N ILE A 53 -6.23 0.90 7.52
CA ILE A 53 -6.46 -0.52 7.21
C ILE A 53 -6.26 -0.78 5.72
N ALA A 54 -6.77 0.10 4.85
CA ALA A 54 -6.59 -0.02 3.41
C ALA A 54 -5.12 0.09 2.99
N CYS A 55 -4.34 0.97 3.63
CA CYS A 55 -2.90 1.10 3.39
C CYS A 55 -2.17 -0.20 3.75
N ASP A 56 -2.47 -0.79 4.93
CA ASP A 56 -1.87 -2.06 5.35
C ASP A 56 -2.23 -3.20 4.39
N ALA A 57 -3.49 -3.27 3.96
CA ALA A 57 -3.94 -4.26 2.98
C ALA A 57 -3.22 -4.11 1.63
N ALA A 58 -3.05 -2.88 1.13
CA ALA A 58 -2.37 -2.60 -0.12
C ALA A 58 -0.89 -3.03 -0.09
N ILE A 59 -0.17 -2.73 1.00
CA ILE A 59 1.22 -3.17 1.18
C ILE A 59 1.30 -4.71 1.15
N ARG A 60 0.41 -5.40 1.88
CA ARG A 60 0.38 -6.87 1.89
C ARG A 60 0.11 -7.46 0.50
N ILE A 61 -0.76 -6.85 -0.30
CA ILE A 61 -1.03 -7.30 -1.67
C ILE A 61 0.24 -7.20 -2.53
N ILE A 62 0.98 -6.10 -2.43
CA ILE A 62 2.24 -5.91 -3.18
C ILE A 62 3.31 -6.92 -2.74
N GLU A 63 3.44 -7.18 -1.44
CA GLU A 63 4.35 -8.21 -0.92
C GLU A 63 3.99 -9.61 -1.44
N ILE A 64 2.70 -9.96 -1.48
CA ILE A 64 2.23 -11.24 -2.03
C ILE A 64 2.54 -11.34 -3.53
N MET A 65 2.35 -10.25 -4.29
CA MET A 65 2.72 -10.18 -5.71
C MET A 65 4.21 -10.45 -5.90
N LEU A 66 5.07 -9.82 -5.10
CA LEU A 66 6.53 -10.06 -5.14
C LEU A 66 6.90 -11.50 -4.84
N ILE A 67 6.32 -12.11 -3.80
CA ILE A 67 6.55 -13.52 -3.46
C ILE A 67 6.16 -14.43 -4.63
N ARG A 68 4.99 -14.20 -5.23
CA ARG A 68 4.52 -14.97 -6.39
C ARG A 68 5.43 -14.82 -7.62
N ILE A 69 6.00 -13.63 -7.84
CA ILE A 69 6.95 -13.35 -8.92
C ILE A 69 8.30 -14.03 -8.67
N ASN A 70 8.81 -13.98 -7.44
CA ASN A 70 10.15 -14.48 -7.09
C ASN A 70 10.22 -15.99 -6.89
N ASN A 71 9.11 -16.65 -6.56
CA ASN A 71 9.04 -18.11 -6.39
C ASN A 71 8.86 -18.87 -7.71
N LYS A 72 9.18 -18.25 -8.85
CA LYS A 72 9.18 -18.82 -10.19
C LYS A 72 10.51 -18.56 -10.86
#